data_AF-A0A8H7DZ19-F1
#
_entry.id   AF-A0A8H7DZ19-F1
#
_cell.length_a   1.000
_cell.length_b   1.000
_cell.length_c   1.000
_cell.angle_alpha   90.00
_cell.angle_beta   90.00
_cell.angle_gamma   90.00
#
_symmetry.space_group_name_H-M   'P 1'
#
loop_
_entity.id
_entity.type
_entity.pdbx_description
1 polymer ?
#
loop_
_entity_poly.entity_id
_entity_poly.type
_entity_poly.pdbx_seq_one_letter_code
_entity_poly.pdbx_strand_id
1 'polypeptide(L)' 'MPQTYSDQEDRILQAISAWQDHPAQPISQIARDFDVPYWSLYRRLHSVPSKIDLGGHNKKLTLAAHTDPSIPPPIVGIN' A
#
# COMPACT_ATOMS: atom_id res chain seq x y z
N MET A 1 17.76 22.42 -7.72
CA MET A 1 17.74 20.94 -7.71
C MET A 1 16.39 20.52 -7.14
N PRO A 2 15.47 19.96 -7.93
CA PRO A 2 14.20 19.48 -7.40
C PRO A 2 14.49 18.33 -6.44
N GLN A 3 14.11 18.45 -5.16
CA GLN A 3 14.14 17.31 -4.25
C GLN A 3 13.17 16.27 -4.81
N THR A 4 13.72 15.20 -5.34
CA THR A 4 12.96 14.13 -5.98
C THR A 4 12.12 13.43 -4.91
N TYR A 5 10.93 12.97 -5.29
CA TYR A 5 10.04 12.21 -4.41
C TYR A 5 10.75 11.01 -3.73
N SER A 6 11.76 10.44 -4.38
CA SER A 6 12.62 9.38 -3.82
C SER A 6 13.35 9.84 -2.55
N ASP A 7 13.95 11.02 -2.53
CA ASP A 7 14.71 11.53 -1.39
C ASP A 7 13.84 11.73 -0.13
N GLN A 8 12.54 11.95 -0.30
CA GLN A 8 11.61 12.06 0.82
C GLN A 8 11.17 10.69 1.36
N GLU A 9 10.94 9.71 0.48
CA GLU A 9 10.60 8.34 0.89
C GLU A 9 11.77 7.70 1.65
N ASP A 10 13.01 7.87 1.19
CA ASP A 10 14.21 7.36 1.87
C ASP A 10 14.34 7.93 3.29
N ARG A 11 14.11 9.24 3.46
CA ARG A 11 14.12 9.89 4.78
C ARG A 11 13.02 9.35 5.70
N ILE A 12 11.83 9.08 5.16
CA ILE A 12 10.73 8.48 5.93
C ILE A 12 11.10 7.06 6.38
N LEU A 13 11.72 6.26 5.52
CA LEU A 13 12.17 4.91 5.88
C LEU A 13 13.24 4.94 6.98
N GLN A 14 14.21 5.86 6.89
CA GLN A 14 15.20 6.05 7.95
C GLN A 14 14.56 6.48 9.27
N ALA A 15 13.63 7.43 9.24
CA ALA A 15 12.89 7.87 10.42
C ALA A 15 12.10 6.72 11.09
N ILE A 16 11.52 5.80 10.30
CA ILE A 16 10.83 4.62 10.82
C ILE A 16 11.81 3.67 11.51
N SER A 17 12.97 3.39 10.88
CA SER A 17 13.98 2.53 11.50
C SER A 17 14.49 3.10 12.82
N ALA A 18 14.70 4.42 12.90
CA ALA A 18 15.12 5.09 14.13
C ALA A 18 14.04 5.03 15.23
N TRP A 19 12.76 5.17 14.87
CA TRP A 19 11.66 5.01 15.82
C TRP A 19 11.53 3.57 16.34
N GLN A 20 11.80 2.57 15.50
CA GLN A 20 11.80 1.17 15.91
C GLN A 20 12.94 0.83 16.88
N ASP A 21 14.13 1.42 16.69
CA ASP A 21 15.28 1.24 17.58
C ASP A 21 15.10 1.96 18.93
N HIS A 22 14.40 3.10 18.91
CA HIS A 22 14.16 3.95 20.08
C HIS A 22 12.68 4.34 20.25
N PRO A 23 11.80 3.39 20.63
CA PRO A 23 10.34 3.65 20.73
C PRO A 23 9.97 4.62 21.86
N ALA A 24 10.90 4.94 22.76
CA ALA A 24 10.72 5.94 23.80
C ALA A 24 10.73 7.38 23.26
N GLN A 25 11.22 7.60 22.05
CA GLN A 25 11.25 8.93 21.44
C GLN A 25 9.88 9.27 20.81
N PRO A 26 9.38 10.50 21.04
CA PRO A 26 8.14 10.94 20.43
C PRO A 26 8.30 11.08 18.91
N ILE A 27 7.30 10.62 18.15
CA ILE A 27 7.28 10.66 16.67
C ILE A 27 7.54 12.09 16.14
N SER A 28 7.05 13.11 16.83
CA SER A 28 7.26 14.52 16.48
C SER A 28 8.72 14.96 16.54
N GLN A 29 9.52 14.36 17.41
CA GLN A 29 10.95 14.66 17.52
C GLN A 29 11.70 14.00 16.37
N ILE A 30 11.45 12.71 16.12
CA ILE A 30 12.03 11.97 15.00
C ILE A 30 11.69 12.63 13.66
N ALA A 31 10.45 13.10 13.49
CA ALA A 31 10.05 13.83 12.28
C ALA A 31 10.90 15.08 12.02
N ARG A 32 11.34 15.78 13.09
CA ARG A 32 12.23 16.94 12.99
C ARG A 32 13.67 16.55 12.72
N ASP A 33 14.17 15.51 13.38
CA ASP A 33 15.53 15.00 13.19
C ASP A 33 15.80 14.56 11.75
N PHE A 34 14.80 13.95 11.10
CA PHE A 34 14.92 13.45 9.73
C PHE A 34 14.35 14.40 8.66
N ASP A 35 13.90 15.60 9.04
CA ASP A 35 13.28 16.59 8.15
C ASP A 35 12.12 15.99 7.31
N VAL A 36 11.21 15.28 7.98
CA VAL A 36 10.05 14.63 7.32
C VAL A 36 8.72 15.16 7.88
N PRO A 37 7.66 15.23 7.05
CA PRO A 37 6.35 15.64 7.52
C PRO A 37 5.80 14.67 8.55
N TYR A 38 5.43 15.20 9.74
CA TYR A 38 4.87 14.41 10.84
C TYR A 38 3.72 13.50 10.41
N TRP A 39 2.76 14.03 9.64
CA TRP A 39 1.62 13.26 9.17
C TRP A 39 2.00 12.11 8.22
N SER A 40 3.07 12.27 7.44
CA SER A 40 3.58 11.20 6.58
C SER A 40 4.19 10.06 7.40
N LEU A 41 5.01 10.40 8.39
CA LEU A 41 5.62 9.44 9.31
C LEU A 41 4.56 8.73 10.18
N TYR A 42 3.64 9.50 10.77
CA TYR A 42 2.54 8.98 11.60
C TYR A 42 1.65 8.01 10.80
N ARG A 43 1.27 8.36 9.57
CA ARG A 43 0.49 7.45 8.69
C ARG A 43 1.26 6.16 8.40
N ARG A 44 2.55 6.25 8.09
CA ARG A 44 3.39 5.08 7.79
C ARG A 44 3.55 4.15 9.01
N LEU A 45 3.62 4.71 10.22
CA LEU A 45 3.69 3.97 11.48
C LEU A 45 2.34 3.36 11.91
N HIS A 46 1.23 4.07 11.74
CA HIS A 46 -0.07 3.68 12.30
C HIS A 46 -1.04 2.98 11.33
N SER A 47 -0.95 3.17 10.01
CA SER A 47 -1.77 2.39 9.06
C SER A 47 -1.52 2.69 7.58
N VAL A 48 -1.57 1.58 6.83
CA VAL A 48 -1.60 1.41 5.37
C VAL A 48 -0.20 1.37 4.74
N PRO A 49 0.39 0.16 4.54
CA PRO A 49 1.50 -0.01 3.60
C PRO A 49 1.18 0.74 2.31
N SER A 50 2.14 1.51 1.83
CA SER A 50 1.90 2.36 0.68
C SER A 50 1.58 1.53 -0.54
N LYS A 51 0.81 2.10 -1.46
CA LYS A 51 0.27 1.45 -2.67
C LYS A 51 1.35 0.79 -3.56
N ILE A 52 2.62 1.09 -3.30
CA ILE A 52 3.83 0.53 -3.93
C ILE A 52 4.22 -0.85 -3.36
N ASP A 53 3.90 -1.14 -2.09
CA ASP A 53 4.20 -2.40 -1.42
C ASP A 53 3.08 -3.44 -1.61
N LEU A 54 1.83 -2.97 -1.74
CA LEU A 54 0.76 -3.80 -2.29
C LEU A 54 0.90 -3.87 -3.81
N GLY A 55 1.68 -4.85 -4.29
CA GLY A 55 1.65 -5.28 -5.69
C GLY A 55 0.21 -5.28 -6.20
N GLY A 56 -0.04 -4.45 -7.22
CA GLY A 56 -1.38 -4.03 -7.63
C GLY A 56 -2.34 -5.19 -7.84
N HIS A 57 -3.11 -5.53 -6.80
CA HIS A 57 -4.32 -6.32 -6.96
C HIS A 57 -5.35 -5.40 -7.60
N ASN A 58 -5.29 -5.32 -8.93
CA ASN A 58 -6.45 -5.00 -9.74
C ASN A 58 -7.59 -5.87 -9.22
N LYS A 59 -8.52 -5.27 -8.48
CA LYS A 59 -9.80 -5.91 -8.17
C LYS A 59 -10.48 -6.08 -9.52
N LYS A 60 -10.17 -7.17 -10.23
CA LYS A 60 -10.97 -7.60 -11.36
C LYS A 60 -12.38 -7.67 -10.80
N LEU A 61 -13.25 -6.85 -11.37
CA LEU A 61 -14.68 -6.91 -11.14
C LEU A 61 -15.06 -8.33 -11.58
N THR A 62 -15.12 -9.27 -10.63
CA THR A 62 -15.63 -10.60 -10.91
C THR A 62 -17.09 -10.37 -11.22
N LEU A 63 -17.41 -10.25 -12.51
CA LEU A 63 -18.75 -10.31 -13.03
C LEU A 63 -19.33 -11.59 -12.42
N ALA A 64 -20.26 -11.45 -11.48
CA ALA A 64 -20.91 -12.58 -10.87
C ALA A 64 -21.62 -13.33 -11.99
N ALA A 65 -20.99 -14.40 -12.48
CA ALA A 65 -21.62 -15.38 -13.33
C ALA A 65 -22.67 -16.06 -12.44
N HIS A 66 -23.88 -15.50 -12.46
CA HIS A 66 -25.08 -16.17 -12.01
C HIS A 66 -25.33 -17.33 -13.01
N THR A 67 -24.61 -18.42 -12.80
CA THR A 67 -24.89 -19.69 -13.49
C THR A 67 -26.13 -20.26 -12.84
N ASP A 68 -27.28 -19.90 -13.40
CA ASP A 68 -28.54 -20.59 -13.17
C ASP A 68 -28.34 -22.08 -13.59
N PRO A 69 -28.53 -23.06 -12.69
CA PRO A 69 -28.28 -24.46 -12.98
C PRO A 69 -29.36 -25.12 -13.87
N SER A 70 -30.29 -24.36 -14.46
CA SER A 70 -31.45 -24.92 -15.17
C SER A 70 -31.29 -25.00 -16.70
N ILE A 71 -30.20 -24.49 -17.28
CA ILE A 71 -29.99 -24.53 -18.74
C ILE A 71 -28.96 -25.60 -19.10
N PRO A 72 -29.35 -26.74 -19.71
CA PRO A 72 -28.37 -27.71 -20.20
C PRO A 72 -27.56 -27.09 -21.35
N PRO A 73 -26.25 -27.41 -21.46
CA PRO A 73 -25.45 -26.94 -22.58
C PRO A 73 -26.03 -27.46 -23.91
N PRO A 74 -25.98 -26.67 -25.00
CA PRO A 74 -26.44 -27.14 -26.30
C PRO A 74 -25.59 -28.33 -26.73
N ILE A 75 -26.26 -29.44 -27.09
CA ILE A 75 -25.63 -30.59 -27.73
C ILE A 75 -25.06 -30.10 -29.06
N VAL A 76 -23.75 -29.84 -29.11
CA VAL A 76 -23.03 -29.64 -30.36
C VAL A 76 -22.86 -31.02 -30.98
N GLY A 77 -23.87 -31.45 -31.72
CA GLY A 77 -23.69 -32.39 -32.81
C GLY A 77 -23.48 -31.58 -34.08
N ILE A 78 -22.32 -31.70 -34.72
CA ILE A 78 -22.13 -31.56 -36.18
C ILE A 78 -20.83 -32.31 -36.54
N ASN A 79 -21.02 -33.35 -37.37
CA ASN A 79 -20.13 -34.09 -38.28
C ASN A 79 -18.79 -34.67 -37.82
#